data_AF-A0AAD2HUR3-F1
#
_entry.id   AF-A0AAD2HUR3-F1
#
_cell.length_a   1.000
_cell.length_b   1.000
_cell.length_c   1.000
_cell.angle_alpha   90.00
_cell.angle_beta   90.00
_cell.angle_gamma   90.00
#
_symmetry.space_group_name_H-M   'P 1'
#
loop_
_entity.id
_entity.type
_entity.pdbx_description
1 polymer ?
#
loop_
_entity_poly.entity_id
_entity_poly.type
_entity_poly.pdbx_seq_one_letter_code
_entity_poly.pdbx_strand_id
1 'polypeptide(L)'
;MKHLLFFETQGMKVPRSLIMDFFALHEPDLVRERRKNCLRRKKFWAAGVNDIWAVDQHDKWKAKFGLALHTGIDPFIGYNHWIRIWWNNNNPRLILSYYLDVVAELRFMPLVTQSDPGTENTGMANAHTMLRHLHDPSLSGTSQHRWMRTKKNVMPEISWSQLRRRWTPGFEDLLDVGVNEGWYDPKILLEALVFRWVFIPWLQSELDAYRHRINNSGKRLDRNKILPHGVPTHMLAHPEEYAALDFKVQVNPEHLRA
;
A
#
# COMPACT_ATOMS: atom_id res chain seq x y z
N MET A 1 -20.64 32.22 -11.54
CA MET A 1 -20.30 31.33 -12.67
C MET A 1 -20.35 29.88 -12.19
N LYS A 2 -21.29 29.05 -12.67
CA LYS A 2 -21.37 27.63 -12.31
C LYS A 2 -20.28 26.87 -13.07
N HIS A 3 -19.29 26.32 -12.36
CA HIS A 3 -18.26 25.49 -12.97
C HIS A 3 -18.90 24.21 -13.54
N LEU A 4 -18.97 24.11 -14.86
CA LEU A 4 -19.37 22.90 -15.58
C LEU A 4 -18.21 21.89 -15.50
N LEU A 5 -18.30 20.96 -14.57
CA LEU A 5 -17.43 19.80 -14.52
C LEU A 5 -17.99 18.75 -15.47
N PHE A 6 -17.22 18.40 -16.51
CA PHE A 6 -17.55 17.33 -17.45
C PHE A 6 -16.79 16.06 -17.05
N PHE A 7 -17.45 14.92 -17.13
CA PHE A 7 -16.79 13.62 -17.08
C PHE A 7 -16.54 13.17 -18.52
N GLU A 8 -15.33 12.68 -18.80
CA GLU A 8 -14.94 12.17 -20.11
C GLU A 8 -14.84 10.65 -20.04
N THR A 9 -15.83 9.98 -20.63
CA THR A 9 -15.86 8.53 -20.79
C THR A 9 -16.19 8.23 -22.25
N GLN A 10 -15.30 7.49 -22.93
CA GLN A 10 -15.47 7.08 -24.34
C GLN A 10 -15.73 8.25 -25.30
N GLY A 11 -15.03 9.38 -25.14
CA GLY A 11 -15.12 10.53 -26.04
C GLY A 11 -16.39 11.38 -25.89
N MET A 12 -17.23 11.11 -24.89
CA MET A 12 -18.43 11.89 -24.61
C MET A 12 -18.22 12.84 -23.43
N LYS A 13 -18.63 14.11 -23.60
CA LYS A 13 -18.62 15.13 -22.54
C LYS A 13 -20.01 15.23 -21.92
N VAL A 14 -20.16 14.68 -20.71
CA VAL A 14 -21.45 14.67 -20.01
C VAL A 14 -21.44 15.68 -18.86
N PRO A 15 -22.41 16.61 -18.79
CA PRO A 15 -22.52 17.54 -17.68
C PRO A 15 -22.73 16.80 -16.35
N ARG A 16 -22.02 17.20 -15.29
CA ARG A 16 -22.22 16.65 -13.94
C ARG A 16 -23.67 16.72 -13.46
N SER A 17 -24.41 17.77 -13.82
CA SER A 17 -25.83 17.90 -13.45
C SER A 17 -26.65 16.75 -14.02
N LEU A 18 -26.48 16.42 -15.30
CA LEU A 18 -27.19 15.34 -15.97
C LEU A 18 -26.90 13.98 -15.30
N ILE A 19 -25.64 13.73 -14.95
CA ILE A 19 -25.24 12.52 -14.22
C ILE A 19 -25.89 12.47 -12.83
N MET A 20 -25.91 13.60 -12.12
CA MET A 20 -26.53 13.67 -10.79
C MET A 20 -28.05 13.49 -10.84
N ASP A 21 -28.71 14.03 -11.87
CA ASP A 21 -30.15 13.87 -12.10
C ASP A 21 -30.47 12.41 -12.45
N PHE A 22 -29.65 11.78 -13.31
CA PHE A 22 -29.75 10.36 -13.62
C PHE A 22 -29.63 9.48 -12.36
N PHE A 23 -28.59 9.68 -11.54
CA PHE A 23 -28.43 8.92 -10.30
C PHE A 23 -29.53 9.22 -9.28
N ALA A 24 -30.05 10.45 -9.23
CA ALA A 24 -31.17 10.79 -8.36
C ALA A 24 -32.47 10.08 -8.77
N LEU A 25 -32.68 9.87 -10.08
CA LEU A 25 -33.86 9.20 -10.63
C LEU A 25 -33.76 7.68 -10.53
N HIS A 26 -32.63 7.11 -10.94
CA HIS A 26 -32.48 5.66 -11.12
C HIS A 26 -31.82 4.95 -9.94
N GLU A 27 -30.96 5.64 -9.18
CA GLU A 27 -30.24 5.06 -8.03
C GLU A 27 -30.34 5.95 -6.78
N PRO A 28 -31.55 6.40 -6.37
CA PRO A 28 -31.72 7.33 -5.27
C PRO A 28 -31.16 6.80 -3.95
N ASP A 29 -31.17 5.47 -3.75
CA ASP A 29 -30.55 4.84 -2.59
C ASP A 29 -29.04 5.00 -2.55
N LEU A 30 -28.34 4.85 -3.69
CA LEU A 30 -26.89 5.03 -3.75
C LEU A 30 -26.51 6.51 -3.54
N VAL A 31 -27.32 7.45 -4.04
CA VAL A 31 -27.17 8.87 -3.76
C VAL A 31 -27.39 9.16 -2.27
N ARG A 32 -28.43 8.60 -1.66
CA ARG A 32 -28.71 8.72 -0.21
C ARG A 32 -27.58 8.14 0.63
N GLU A 33 -27.08 6.95 0.31
CA GLU A 33 -25.97 6.32 1.01
C GLU A 33 -24.68 7.15 0.90
N ARG A 34 -24.37 7.68 -0.28
CA ARG A 34 -23.21 8.55 -0.49
C ARG A 34 -23.33 9.87 0.26
N ARG A 35 -24.52 10.48 0.29
CA ARG A 35 -24.79 11.74 1.02
C ARG A 35 -24.74 11.59 2.53
N LYS A 36 -25.04 10.40 3.07
CA LYS A 36 -24.93 10.13 4.51
C LYS A 36 -23.49 10.29 5.04
N ASN A 37 -22.47 10.28 4.18
CA ASN A 37 -21.04 10.26 4.58
C ASN A 37 -20.71 9.16 5.59
N CYS A 38 -21.54 8.11 5.65
CA CYS A 38 -21.35 6.98 6.53
C CYS A 38 -20.73 5.84 5.73
N LEU A 39 -19.45 5.56 5.99
CA LEU A 39 -18.81 4.36 5.44
C LEU A 39 -19.53 3.11 5.99
N ARG A 40 -20.01 2.24 5.09
CA ARG A 40 -20.48 0.90 5.48
C ARG A 40 -19.29 0.13 6.06
N ARG A 41 -19.30 -0.12 7.37
CA ARG A 41 -18.24 -0.86 8.04
C ARG A 41 -18.25 -2.31 7.55
N LYS A 42 -17.07 -2.79 7.16
CA LYS A 42 -16.84 -4.21 6.85
C LYS A 42 -15.76 -4.72 7.79
N LYS A 43 -15.90 -5.97 8.24
CA LYS A 43 -14.86 -6.64 9.00
C LYS A 43 -13.84 -7.20 8.01
N PHE A 44 -12.58 -6.85 8.19
CA PHE A 44 -11.47 -7.47 7.47
C PHE A 44 -11.07 -8.76 8.20
N TRP A 45 -10.80 -9.82 7.46
CA TRP A 45 -10.42 -11.13 7.99
C TRP A 45 -9.17 -11.66 7.28
N ALA A 46 -8.30 -12.31 8.06
CA ALA A 46 -7.15 -13.09 7.61
C ALA A 46 -7.02 -14.27 8.58
N ALA A 47 -6.52 -15.41 8.10
CA ALA A 47 -6.47 -16.66 8.86
C ALA A 47 -5.44 -16.64 10.00
N GLY A 48 -4.34 -15.91 9.81
CA GLY A 48 -3.23 -15.84 10.75
C GLY A 48 -2.11 -14.95 10.24
N VAL A 49 -0.98 -15.00 10.92
CA VAL A 49 0.24 -14.29 10.55
C VAL A 49 0.77 -14.86 9.23
N ASN A 50 1.24 -14.01 8.33
CA ASN A 50 1.75 -14.38 7.00
C ASN A 50 0.73 -15.10 6.08
N ASP A 51 -0.56 -15.10 6.41
CA ASP A 51 -1.62 -15.57 5.48
C ASP A 51 -1.64 -14.68 4.23
N ILE A 52 -1.59 -13.36 4.44
CA ILE A 52 -1.65 -12.36 3.36
C ILE A 52 -0.61 -11.28 3.61
N TRP A 53 0.18 -10.91 2.60
CA TRP A 53 0.80 -9.59 2.55
C TRP A 53 0.06 -8.71 1.55
N ALA A 54 -0.52 -7.64 2.06
CA ALA A 54 -1.22 -6.64 1.27
C ALA A 54 -0.25 -5.51 0.89
N VAL A 55 -0.23 -5.12 -0.38
CA VAL A 55 0.67 -4.08 -0.88
C VAL A 55 -0.11 -2.98 -1.56
N ASP A 56 0.40 -1.75 -1.48
CA ASP A 56 -0.26 -0.59 -2.06
C ASP A 56 0.72 0.57 -2.32
N GLN A 57 0.28 1.51 -3.15
CA GLN A 57 1.02 2.68 -3.60
C GLN A 57 0.44 3.98 -3.08
N HIS A 58 1.29 5.01 -2.91
CA HIS A 58 0.84 6.34 -2.52
C HIS A 58 1.50 7.46 -3.33
N ASP A 59 0.69 8.11 -4.17
CA ASP A 59 1.14 9.07 -5.20
C ASP A 59 0.99 10.54 -4.79
N LYS A 60 0.56 10.83 -3.56
CA LYS A 60 0.26 12.22 -3.15
C LYS A 60 1.46 13.18 -3.23
N TRP A 61 2.67 12.67 -3.08
CA TRP A 61 3.91 13.45 -3.20
C TRP A 61 4.45 13.53 -4.63
N LYS A 62 3.88 12.79 -5.58
CA LYS A 62 4.43 12.62 -6.93
C LYS A 62 4.32 13.90 -7.73
N ALA A 63 3.16 14.55 -7.67
CA ALA A 63 2.91 15.80 -8.41
C ALA A 63 3.70 16.99 -7.84
N LYS A 64 3.96 17.03 -6.53
CA LYS A 64 4.57 18.18 -5.86
C LYS A 64 6.09 18.04 -5.72
N PHE A 65 6.56 16.89 -5.26
CA PHE A 65 7.97 16.65 -4.94
C PHE A 65 8.63 15.64 -5.88
N GLY A 66 7.87 15.00 -6.78
CA GLY A 66 8.40 13.93 -7.61
C GLY A 66 8.77 12.68 -6.81
N LEU A 67 8.09 12.43 -5.68
CA LEU A 67 8.31 11.30 -4.78
C LEU A 67 7.04 10.45 -4.69
N ALA A 68 7.22 9.13 -4.67
CA ALA A 68 6.16 8.15 -4.58
C ALA A 68 6.51 7.14 -3.48
N LEU A 69 5.49 6.67 -2.76
CA LEU A 69 5.66 5.71 -1.68
C LEU A 69 5.02 4.37 -2.05
N HIS A 70 5.54 3.29 -1.47
CA HIS A 70 5.00 1.95 -1.58
C HIS A 70 5.10 1.22 -0.24
N THR A 71 4.09 0.44 0.13
CA THR A 71 4.06 -0.31 1.39
C THR A 71 3.71 -1.77 1.16
N GLY A 72 4.22 -2.63 2.05
CA GLY A 72 3.75 -4.02 2.20
C GLY A 72 3.46 -4.30 3.67
N ILE A 73 2.24 -4.75 3.96
CA ILE A 73 1.74 -4.94 5.31
C ILE A 73 1.12 -6.33 5.46
N ASP A 74 1.37 -6.98 6.59
CA ASP A 74 0.58 -8.11 7.07
C ASP A 74 -0.71 -7.56 7.72
N PRO A 75 -1.90 -7.79 7.12
CA PRO A 75 -3.18 -7.33 7.65
C PRO A 75 -3.55 -7.89 9.03
N PHE A 76 -3.14 -9.13 9.33
CA PHE A 76 -3.55 -9.87 10.53
C PHE A 76 -2.99 -9.19 11.78
N ILE A 77 -1.67 -8.94 11.78
CA ILE A 77 -0.96 -8.30 12.89
C ILE A 77 -0.75 -6.79 12.71
N GLY A 78 -0.96 -6.26 11.51
CA GLY A 78 -0.69 -4.85 11.18
C GLY A 78 0.81 -4.52 11.17
N TYR A 79 1.64 -5.49 10.78
CA TYR A 79 3.09 -5.37 10.68
C TYR A 79 3.48 -4.88 9.29
N ASN A 80 4.21 -3.77 9.20
CA ASN A 80 4.68 -3.26 7.92
C ASN A 80 6.04 -3.89 7.62
N HIS A 81 6.09 -4.77 6.62
CA HIS A 81 7.33 -5.37 6.15
C HIS A 81 8.23 -4.31 5.49
N TRP A 82 7.65 -3.43 4.67
CA TRP A 82 8.38 -2.32 4.08
C TRP A 82 7.51 -1.08 3.92
N ILE A 83 8.17 0.09 3.99
CA ILE A 83 7.68 1.37 3.49
C ILE A 83 8.84 1.95 2.68
N ARG A 84 8.67 2.06 1.37
CA ARG A 84 9.72 2.48 0.43
C ARG A 84 9.35 3.79 -0.23
N ILE A 85 10.34 4.66 -0.38
CA ILE A 85 10.24 5.91 -1.13
C ILE A 85 11.11 5.85 -2.37
N TRP A 86 10.59 6.36 -3.49
CA TRP A 86 11.35 6.53 -4.72
C TRP A 86 10.78 7.65 -5.58
N TRP A 87 11.42 7.97 -6.71
CA TRP A 87 10.89 9.00 -7.61
C TRP A 87 9.75 8.51 -8.52
N ASN A 88 9.56 7.19 -8.63
CA ASN A 88 8.51 6.57 -9.44
C ASN A 88 8.12 5.22 -8.86
N ASN A 89 6.86 4.84 -9.00
CA ASN A 89 6.29 3.55 -8.60
C ASN A 89 5.50 2.87 -9.73
N ASN A 90 5.48 3.45 -10.93
CA ASN A 90 4.86 2.84 -12.12
C ASN A 90 5.73 1.74 -12.76
N ASN A 91 6.87 1.39 -12.16
CA ASN A 91 7.81 0.40 -12.69
C ASN A 91 7.62 -0.95 -12.00
N PRO A 92 7.11 -1.99 -12.69
CA PRO A 92 6.90 -3.30 -12.08
C PRO A 92 8.16 -3.96 -11.54
N ARG A 93 9.34 -3.67 -12.13
CA ARG A 93 10.63 -4.21 -11.65
C ARG A 93 11.03 -3.64 -10.30
N LEU A 94 10.72 -2.36 -10.07
CA LEU A 94 10.99 -1.69 -8.81
C LEU A 94 10.07 -2.20 -7.70
N ILE A 95 8.78 -2.38 -8.01
CA ILE A 95 7.84 -2.94 -7.02
C ILE A 95 8.20 -4.39 -6.69
N LEU A 96 8.58 -5.17 -7.71
CA LEU A 96 9.10 -6.50 -7.52
C LEU A 96 10.36 -6.51 -6.64
N SER A 97 11.32 -5.59 -6.83
CA SER A 97 12.54 -5.57 -6.04
C SER A 97 12.26 -5.35 -4.56
N TYR A 98 11.32 -4.45 -4.20
CA TYR A 98 10.93 -4.25 -2.79
C TYR A 98 10.44 -5.53 -2.13
N TYR A 99 9.63 -6.31 -2.87
CA TYR A 99 9.13 -7.59 -2.38
C TYR A 99 10.26 -8.63 -2.25
N LEU A 100 11.11 -8.78 -3.28
CA LEU A 100 12.19 -9.75 -3.28
C LEU A 100 13.26 -9.43 -2.23
N ASP A 101 13.60 -8.16 -2.02
CA ASP A 101 14.54 -7.73 -0.98
C ASP A 101 14.08 -8.21 0.40
N VAL A 102 12.79 -8.02 0.70
CA VAL A 102 12.18 -8.42 1.97
C VAL A 102 12.12 -9.94 2.11
N VAL A 103 11.73 -10.66 1.06
CA VAL A 103 11.74 -12.14 1.09
C VAL A 103 13.14 -12.69 1.25
N ALA A 104 14.14 -12.07 0.61
CA ALA A 104 15.54 -12.44 0.74
C ALA A 104 16.08 -12.14 2.15
N GLU A 105 15.71 -11.02 2.76
CA GLU A 105 16.06 -10.67 4.14
C GLU A 105 15.44 -11.65 5.15
N LEU A 106 14.13 -11.87 5.05
CA LEU A 106 13.36 -12.67 6.01
C LEU A 106 13.50 -14.18 5.82
N ARG A 107 13.91 -14.64 4.62
CA ARG A 107 13.97 -16.07 4.23
C ARG A 107 12.63 -16.78 4.23
N PHE A 108 11.53 -16.04 4.24
CA PHE A 108 10.19 -16.56 4.08
C PHE A 108 9.30 -15.60 3.28
N MET A 109 8.18 -16.12 2.80
CA MET A 109 7.13 -15.38 2.10
C MET A 109 5.76 -15.71 2.69
N PRO A 110 4.70 -14.91 2.44
CA PRO A 110 3.34 -15.24 2.89
C PRO A 110 2.74 -16.38 2.06
N LEU A 111 1.54 -16.84 2.42
CA LEU A 111 0.77 -17.69 1.51
C LEU A 111 0.35 -16.92 0.28
N VAL A 112 -0.24 -15.74 0.44
CA VAL A 112 -0.81 -15.01 -0.68
C VAL A 112 -0.37 -13.55 -0.61
N THR A 113 -0.11 -12.97 -1.77
CA THR A 113 0.02 -11.50 -1.88
C THR A 113 -1.28 -10.89 -2.37
N GLN A 114 -1.52 -9.63 -2.03
CA GLN A 114 -2.76 -8.95 -2.38
C GLN A 114 -2.49 -7.49 -2.76
N SER A 115 -3.10 -7.01 -3.84
CA SER A 115 -3.09 -5.60 -4.21
C SER A 115 -4.35 -5.21 -4.96
N ASP A 116 -4.54 -3.91 -5.15
CA ASP A 116 -5.49 -3.44 -6.16
C ASP A 116 -4.98 -3.79 -7.58
N PRO A 117 -5.87 -3.89 -8.58
CA PRO A 117 -5.48 -4.16 -9.96
C PRO A 117 -4.58 -3.05 -10.50
N GLY A 118 -3.37 -3.42 -10.92
CA GLY A 118 -2.40 -2.49 -11.49
C GLY A 118 -1.25 -3.23 -12.15
N THR A 119 -0.78 -2.71 -13.28
CA THR A 119 0.28 -3.34 -14.08
C THR A 119 1.61 -3.35 -13.34
N GLU A 120 1.80 -2.41 -12.42
CA GLU A 120 2.96 -2.27 -11.56
C GLU A 120 3.11 -3.40 -10.54
N ASN A 121 2.02 -4.05 -10.13
CA ASN A 121 2.05 -5.18 -9.20
C ASN A 121 2.21 -6.54 -9.90
N THR A 122 2.09 -6.59 -11.23
CA THR A 122 2.15 -7.84 -12.01
C THR A 122 3.46 -8.59 -11.82
N GLY A 123 4.59 -7.86 -11.72
CA GLY A 123 5.91 -8.47 -11.48
C GLY A 123 5.94 -9.23 -10.17
N MET A 124 5.45 -8.62 -9.09
CA MET A 124 5.33 -9.24 -7.77
C MET A 124 4.37 -10.43 -7.80
N ALA A 125 3.19 -10.28 -8.41
CA ALA A 125 2.19 -11.34 -8.51
C ALA A 125 2.74 -12.60 -9.20
N ASN A 126 3.46 -12.41 -10.31
CA ASN A 126 4.09 -13.49 -11.06
C ASN A 126 5.22 -14.15 -10.28
N ALA A 127 6.14 -13.36 -9.72
CA ALA A 127 7.28 -13.88 -8.96
C ALA A 127 6.81 -14.66 -7.71
N HIS A 128 5.84 -14.13 -6.98
CA HIS A 128 5.27 -14.83 -5.83
C HIS A 128 4.58 -16.14 -6.22
N THR A 129 3.79 -16.12 -7.30
CA THR A 129 3.14 -17.34 -7.81
C THR A 129 4.17 -18.39 -8.22
N MET A 130 5.22 -17.99 -8.94
CA MET A 130 6.31 -18.89 -9.34
C MET A 130 7.03 -19.49 -8.13
N LEU A 131 7.41 -18.66 -7.14
CA LEU A 131 8.05 -19.14 -5.91
C LEU A 131 7.15 -20.14 -5.18
N ARG A 132 5.85 -19.85 -5.04
CA ARG A 132 4.90 -20.79 -4.43
C ARG A 132 4.80 -22.10 -5.19
N HIS A 133 4.80 -22.08 -6.52
CA HIS A 133 4.78 -23.31 -7.34
C HIS A 133 6.08 -24.12 -7.23
N LEU A 134 7.23 -23.46 -7.11
CA LEU A 134 8.51 -24.15 -6.88
C LEU A 134 8.53 -24.88 -5.54
N HIS A 135 7.92 -24.29 -4.50
CA HIS A 135 7.84 -24.88 -3.17
C HIS A 135 6.69 -25.89 -3.00
N ASP A 136 5.62 -25.74 -3.80
CA ASP A 136 4.48 -26.65 -3.83
C ASP A 136 3.97 -26.82 -5.27
N PRO A 137 4.45 -27.85 -5.99
CA PRO A 137 4.06 -28.11 -7.37
C PRO A 137 2.56 -28.40 -7.56
N SER A 138 1.83 -28.76 -6.49
CA SER A 138 0.39 -29.01 -6.57
C SER A 138 -0.42 -27.74 -6.86
N LEU A 139 0.18 -26.57 -6.64
CA LEU A 139 -0.42 -25.27 -6.92
C LEU A 139 -0.36 -24.88 -8.41
N SER A 140 0.25 -25.71 -9.27
CA SER A 140 0.36 -25.45 -10.71
C SER A 140 -0.99 -25.05 -11.33
N GLY A 141 -0.97 -24.01 -12.17
CA GLY A 141 -2.17 -23.45 -12.80
C GLY A 141 -3.02 -22.53 -11.91
N THR A 142 -2.64 -22.30 -10.65
CA THR A 142 -3.33 -21.35 -9.75
C THR A 142 -2.53 -20.07 -9.53
N SER A 143 -3.21 -18.93 -9.38
CA SER A 143 -2.59 -17.66 -8.97
C SER A 143 -2.48 -17.59 -7.46
N GLN A 144 -1.27 -17.31 -6.95
CA GLN A 144 -1.04 -17.07 -5.51
C GLN A 144 -1.07 -15.58 -5.16
N HIS A 145 -1.72 -14.79 -6.02
CA HIS A 145 -1.96 -13.37 -5.81
C HIS A 145 -3.45 -13.05 -5.94
N ARG A 146 -3.96 -12.20 -5.04
CA ARG A 146 -5.35 -11.72 -5.01
C ARG A 146 -5.46 -10.28 -5.50
N TRP A 147 -6.08 -10.11 -6.68
CA TRP A 147 -6.43 -8.80 -7.23
C TRP A 147 -7.73 -8.25 -6.64
N MET A 148 -7.66 -7.16 -5.89
CA MET A 148 -8.79 -6.57 -5.18
C MET A 148 -9.53 -5.50 -6.00
N ARG A 149 -10.48 -5.91 -6.85
CA ARG A 149 -11.23 -4.97 -7.71
C ARG A 149 -12.18 -3.99 -6.99
N THR A 150 -12.44 -4.13 -5.68
CA THR A 150 -13.53 -3.42 -4.98
C THR A 150 -13.12 -2.79 -3.64
N LYS A 151 -12.15 -1.87 -3.59
CA LYS A 151 -11.74 -1.13 -2.37
C LYS A 151 -11.58 -2.05 -1.14
N LYS A 152 -10.98 -3.22 -1.36
CA LYS A 152 -10.79 -4.25 -0.32
C LYS A 152 -9.36 -4.28 0.21
N ASN A 153 -8.45 -3.51 -0.38
CA ASN A 153 -7.08 -3.35 0.11
C ASN A 153 -6.99 -2.37 1.30
N VAL A 154 -7.90 -2.54 2.26
CA VAL A 154 -8.19 -1.56 3.32
C VAL A 154 -7.01 -1.37 4.28
N MET A 155 -6.22 -2.42 4.52
CA MET A 155 -5.13 -2.35 5.51
C MET A 155 -3.97 -1.45 5.07
N PRO A 156 -3.45 -1.55 3.82
CA PRO A 156 -2.55 -0.54 3.29
C PRO A 156 -3.15 0.89 3.29
N GLU A 157 -4.40 1.06 2.88
CA GLU A 157 -5.08 2.38 2.93
C GLU A 157 -5.12 2.97 4.36
N ILE A 158 -5.40 2.13 5.37
CA ILE A 158 -5.34 2.53 6.78
C ILE A 158 -3.91 2.92 7.16
N SER A 159 -2.90 2.14 6.74
CA SER A 159 -1.48 2.44 7.00
C SER A 159 -1.11 3.81 6.42
N TRP A 160 -1.50 4.10 5.18
CA TRP A 160 -1.31 5.41 4.56
C TRP A 160 -2.02 6.53 5.31
N SER A 161 -3.24 6.29 5.79
CA SER A 161 -3.96 7.26 6.62
C SER A 161 -3.19 7.60 7.90
N GLN A 162 -2.56 6.62 8.55
CA GLN A 162 -1.76 6.85 9.74
C GLN A 162 -0.44 7.58 9.44
N LEU A 163 0.25 7.20 8.37
CA LEU A 163 1.47 7.90 7.92
C LEU A 163 1.18 9.37 7.65
N ARG A 164 0.10 9.65 6.91
CA ARG A 164 -0.39 10.98 6.56
C ARG A 164 -0.73 11.87 7.75
N ARG A 165 -1.15 11.28 8.87
CA ARG A 165 -1.53 12.03 10.08
C ARG A 165 -0.38 12.27 11.03
N ARG A 166 0.64 11.40 11.02
CA ARG A 166 1.64 11.32 12.10
C ARG A 166 3.08 11.56 11.66
N TRP A 167 3.39 11.33 10.38
CA TRP A 167 4.75 11.40 9.86
C TRP A 167 4.83 12.43 8.75
N THR A 168 3.95 12.33 7.75
CA THR A 168 3.97 13.18 6.55
C THR A 168 4.03 14.69 6.84
N PRO A 169 3.24 15.28 7.77
CA PRO A 169 3.26 16.73 8.00
C PRO A 169 4.64 17.28 8.41
N GLY A 170 5.41 16.50 9.18
CA GLY A 170 6.74 16.92 9.62
C GLY A 170 7.78 17.05 8.51
N PHE A 171 7.49 16.50 7.31
CA PHE A 171 8.36 16.56 6.15
C PHE A 171 7.76 17.37 5.00
N GLU A 172 6.43 17.36 4.83
CA GLU A 172 5.75 18.21 3.84
C GLU A 172 6.11 19.68 4.02
N ASP A 173 6.11 20.17 5.27
CA ASP A 173 6.45 21.56 5.57
C ASP A 173 7.89 21.92 5.15
N LEU A 174 8.85 21.02 5.41
CA LEU A 174 10.26 21.23 5.04
C LEU A 174 10.45 21.20 3.51
N LEU A 175 9.85 20.22 2.84
CA LEU A 175 9.92 20.10 1.39
C LEU A 175 9.25 21.29 0.69
N ASP A 176 8.18 21.81 1.27
CA ASP A 176 7.47 22.99 0.77
C ASP A 176 8.31 24.25 0.85
N VAL A 177 9.06 24.46 1.93
CA VAL A 177 9.98 25.60 2.03
C VAL A 177 11.00 25.58 0.88
N GLY A 178 11.60 24.43 0.58
CA GLY A 178 12.59 24.32 -0.50
C GLY A 178 12.03 24.70 -1.88
N VAL A 179 10.78 24.32 -2.17
CA VAL A 179 10.11 24.66 -3.44
C VAL A 179 9.63 26.12 -3.44
N ASN A 180 9.05 26.59 -2.35
CA ASN A 180 8.46 27.94 -2.26
C ASN A 180 9.53 29.05 -2.23
N GLU A 181 10.66 28.80 -1.57
CA GLU A 181 11.80 29.73 -1.49
C GLU A 181 12.72 29.63 -2.72
N GLY A 182 12.42 28.73 -3.66
CA GLY A 182 13.19 28.57 -4.89
C GLY A 182 14.60 28.04 -4.68
N TRP A 183 14.84 27.24 -3.62
CA TRP A 183 16.13 26.59 -3.40
C TRP A 183 16.48 25.59 -4.49
N TYR A 184 15.45 25.04 -5.14
CA TYR A 184 15.55 24.25 -6.34
C TYR A 184 14.25 24.33 -7.16
N ASP A 185 14.35 24.15 -8.48
CA ASP A 185 13.21 24.00 -9.37
C ASP A 185 13.03 22.51 -9.75
N PRO A 186 11.93 21.85 -9.34
CA PRO A 186 11.65 20.46 -9.71
C PRO A 186 11.45 20.25 -11.23
N LYS A 187 11.31 21.32 -12.01
CA LYS A 187 11.23 21.27 -13.49
C LYS A 187 12.62 21.25 -14.14
N ILE A 188 13.66 21.73 -13.46
CA ILE A 188 15.03 21.65 -13.94
C ILE A 188 15.57 20.26 -13.63
N LEU A 189 15.92 19.50 -14.68
CA LEU A 189 16.29 18.09 -14.54
C LEU A 189 17.46 17.89 -13.57
N LEU A 190 18.52 18.69 -13.67
CA LEU A 190 19.70 18.55 -12.82
C LEU A 190 19.36 18.78 -11.35
N GLU A 191 18.61 19.84 -11.05
CA GLU A 191 18.19 20.19 -9.69
C GLU A 191 17.25 19.12 -9.10
N ALA A 192 16.29 18.63 -9.89
CA ALA A 192 15.42 17.53 -9.48
C ALA A 192 16.21 16.22 -9.22
N LEU A 193 17.26 15.94 -9.99
CA LEU A 193 18.12 14.77 -9.77
C LEU A 193 18.97 14.92 -8.51
N VAL A 194 19.54 16.10 -8.26
CA VAL A 194 20.28 16.41 -7.02
C VAL A 194 19.36 16.30 -5.81
N PHE A 195 18.16 16.89 -5.87
CA PHE A 195 17.13 16.73 -4.84
C PHE A 195 16.85 15.25 -4.54
N ARG A 196 16.58 14.44 -5.58
CA ARG A 196 16.32 13.00 -5.41
C ARG A 196 17.51 12.26 -4.80
N TRP A 197 18.73 12.57 -5.24
CA TRP A 197 19.95 11.93 -4.77
C TRP A 197 20.19 12.17 -3.27
N VAL A 198 19.89 13.38 -2.78
CA VAL A 198 20.04 13.74 -1.36
C VAL A 198 18.84 13.27 -0.52
N PHE A 199 17.61 13.58 -0.95
CA PHE A 199 16.42 13.43 -0.11
C PHE A 199 15.88 12.01 -0.07
N ILE A 200 16.01 11.20 -1.14
CA ILE A 200 15.47 9.83 -1.13
C ILE A 200 16.14 8.97 -0.04
N PRO A 201 17.49 8.87 0.05
CA PRO A 201 18.13 8.08 1.10
C PRO A 201 17.80 8.60 2.51
N TRP A 202 17.78 9.92 2.69
CA TRP A 202 17.43 10.54 3.98
C TRP A 202 15.98 10.22 4.38
N LEU A 203 15.00 10.49 3.53
CA LEU A 203 13.59 10.19 3.80
C LEU A 203 13.34 8.69 3.96
N GLN A 204 14.08 7.83 3.24
CA GLN A 204 14.01 6.39 3.44
C GLN A 204 14.46 6.01 4.86
N SER A 205 15.54 6.60 5.38
CA SER A 205 15.99 6.36 6.75
C SER A 205 14.95 6.80 7.81
N GLU A 206 14.27 7.92 7.57
CA GLU A 206 13.20 8.43 8.42
C GLU A 206 11.94 7.54 8.37
N LEU A 207 11.61 7.00 7.19
CA LEU A 207 10.54 6.02 7.02
C LEU A 207 10.87 4.70 7.71
N ASP A 208 12.13 4.26 7.66
CA ASP A 208 12.58 3.04 8.33
C ASP A 208 12.50 3.18 9.86
N ALA A 209 12.90 4.34 10.39
CA ALA A 209 12.72 4.68 11.81
C ALA A 209 11.23 4.74 12.20
N TYR A 210 10.38 5.35 11.36
CA TYR A 210 8.93 5.36 11.55
C TYR A 210 8.35 3.94 11.58
N ARG A 211 8.71 3.10 10.59
CA ARG A 211 8.31 1.69 10.47
C ARG A 211 8.69 0.92 11.72
N HIS A 212 9.95 1.04 12.15
CA HIS A 212 10.46 0.40 13.36
C HIS A 212 9.61 0.77 14.59
N ARG A 213 9.34 2.07 14.78
CA ARG A 213 8.51 2.53 15.90
C ARG A 213 7.10 1.96 15.86
N ILE A 214 6.43 1.99 14.70
CA ILE A 214 5.04 1.52 14.61
C ILE A 214 4.91 0.00 14.71
N ASN A 215 5.92 -0.77 14.31
CA ASN A 215 5.91 -2.23 14.44
C ASN A 215 6.18 -2.66 15.89
N ASN A 216 6.94 -1.87 16.65
CA ASN A 216 7.26 -2.13 18.06
C ASN A 216 6.33 -1.43 19.07
N SER A 217 5.31 -0.71 18.59
CA SER A 217 4.31 -0.06 19.46
C SER A 217 2.98 -0.79 19.44
N GLY A 218 2.39 -0.98 20.62
CA GLY A 218 1.05 -1.55 20.76
C GLY A 218 0.01 -0.71 20.01
N LYS A 219 -0.81 -1.35 19.18
CA LYS A 219 -1.89 -0.65 18.48
C LYS A 219 -3.03 -0.35 19.45
N ARG A 220 -3.69 0.80 19.29
CA ARG A 220 -4.89 1.15 20.06
C ARG A 220 -5.95 0.07 19.89
N LEU A 221 -6.57 -0.33 21.00
CA LEU A 221 -7.69 -1.27 21.00
C LEU A 221 -8.87 -0.71 20.19
N ASP A 222 -9.44 -1.53 19.31
CA ASP A 222 -10.67 -1.25 18.56
C ASP A 222 -11.63 -2.42 18.77
N ARG A 223 -12.73 -2.16 19.48
CA ARG A 223 -13.75 -3.18 19.81
C ARG A 223 -14.45 -3.77 18.58
N ASN A 224 -14.31 -3.14 17.41
CA ASN A 224 -14.90 -3.62 16.17
C ASN A 224 -13.93 -4.47 15.34
N LYS A 225 -12.65 -4.50 15.72
CA LYS A 225 -11.63 -5.33 15.08
C LYS A 225 -11.78 -6.77 15.57
N ILE A 226 -11.83 -7.71 14.63
CA ILE A 226 -11.87 -9.15 14.93
C ILE A 226 -10.48 -9.79 15.00
N LEU A 227 -9.50 -9.14 14.37
CA LEU A 227 -8.10 -9.53 14.32
C LEU A 227 -7.39 -9.17 15.64
N PRO A 228 -6.30 -9.87 16.00
CA PRO A 228 -5.68 -9.72 17.31
C PRO A 228 -5.13 -8.31 17.59
N HIS A 229 -4.98 -8.02 18.87
CA HIS A 229 -4.43 -6.77 19.38
C HIS A 229 -3.12 -7.04 20.10
N GLY A 230 -2.10 -6.23 19.81
CA GLY A 230 -0.80 -6.39 20.43
C GLY A 230 0.24 -5.50 19.76
N VAL A 231 1.51 -5.74 20.11
CA VAL A 231 2.66 -5.19 19.42
C VAL A 231 2.92 -6.06 18.19
N PRO A 232 2.91 -5.50 16.95
CA PRO A 232 3.10 -6.28 15.73
C PRO A 232 4.33 -7.19 15.74
N THR A 233 5.48 -6.70 16.18
CA THR A 233 6.71 -7.51 16.28
C THR A 233 6.55 -8.70 17.23
N HIS A 234 5.87 -8.51 18.37
CA HIS A 234 5.62 -9.59 19.33
C HIS A 234 4.66 -10.64 18.76
N MET A 235 3.57 -10.20 18.12
CA MET A 235 2.63 -11.11 17.46
C MET A 235 3.25 -11.87 16.28
N LEU A 236 4.23 -11.27 15.59
CA LEU A 236 4.99 -11.94 14.52
C LEU A 236 5.91 -13.03 15.08
N ALA A 237 6.52 -12.80 16.25
CA ALA A 237 7.44 -13.74 16.89
C ALA A 237 6.74 -14.87 17.66
N HIS A 238 5.59 -14.56 18.29
CA HIS A 238 4.85 -15.46 19.20
C HIS A 238 3.35 -15.51 18.85
N PRO A 239 2.97 -15.93 17.64
CA PRO A 239 1.57 -15.99 17.19
C PRO A 239 0.68 -16.87 18.09
N GLU A 240 1.25 -17.91 18.69
CA GLU A 240 0.57 -18.85 19.59
C GLU A 240 -0.02 -18.17 20.84
N GLU A 241 0.64 -17.12 21.36
CA GLU A 241 0.13 -16.34 22.50
C GLU A 241 -1.13 -15.54 22.17
N TYR A 242 -1.43 -15.36 20.87
CA TYR A 242 -2.59 -14.66 20.35
C TYR A 242 -3.62 -15.61 19.73
N ALA A 243 -3.51 -16.92 20.01
CA ALA A 243 -4.32 -17.98 19.40
C ALA A 243 -4.31 -17.90 17.86
N ALA A 244 -3.17 -17.55 17.28
CA ALA A 244 -2.96 -17.40 15.85
C ALA A 244 -1.98 -18.45 15.31
N LEU A 245 -2.13 -18.78 14.03
CA LEU A 245 -1.18 -19.60 13.28
C LEU A 245 -0.23 -18.71 12.48
N ASP A 246 0.98 -19.22 12.23
CA ASP A 246 1.93 -18.64 11.28
C ASP A 246 1.91 -19.44 9.98
N PHE A 247 1.60 -18.76 8.89
CA PHE A 247 1.47 -19.32 7.56
C PHE A 247 2.67 -19.03 6.66
N LYS A 248 3.80 -18.60 7.24
CA LYS A 248 5.02 -18.35 6.45
C LYS A 248 5.47 -19.59 5.67
N VAL A 249 5.85 -19.37 4.43
CA VAL A 249 6.49 -20.37 3.58
C VAL A 249 7.98 -20.09 3.53
N GLN A 250 8.79 -21.02 4.02
CA GLN A 250 10.25 -20.89 4.00
C GLN A 250 10.76 -20.88 2.56
N VAL A 251 11.62 -19.93 2.23
CA VAL A 251 12.18 -19.77 0.89
C VAL A 251 13.63 -20.21 0.89
N ASN A 252 13.98 -21.15 0.00
CA ASN A 252 15.38 -21.52 -0.21
C ASN A 252 16.11 -20.33 -0.85
N PRO A 253 17.20 -19.80 -0.26
CA PRO A 253 17.98 -18.70 -0.85
C PRO A 253 18.42 -18.93 -2.30
N GLU A 254 18.61 -20.18 -2.72
CA GLU A 254 18.98 -20.54 -4.09
C GLU A 254 17.88 -20.16 -5.10
N HIS A 255 16.61 -20.24 -4.71
CA HIS A 255 15.48 -19.85 -5.57
C HIS A 255 15.37 -18.34 -5.78
N LEU A 256 16.15 -17.54 -5.04
CA LEU A 256 16.19 -16.08 -5.16
C LEU A 256 17.41 -15.58 -5.95
N ARG A 257 18.35 -16.47 -6.31
CA ARG A 257 19.49 -16.15 -7.16
C ARG A 257 19.12 -16.47 -8.61
N ALA A 258 18.82 -15.41 -9.37
CA ALA A 258 18.71 -15.48 -10.83
C ALA A 258 20.11 -15.42 -11.46
#